data_AF-A0A800BK45-F1
#
_entry.id   AF-A0A800BK45-F1
#
_cell.length_a   1.000
_cell.length_b   1.000
_cell.length_c   1.000
_cell.angle_alpha   90.00
_cell.angle_beta   90.00
_cell.angle_gamma   90.00
#
_symmetry.space_group_name_H-M   'P 1'
#
loop_
_entity.id
_entity.type
_entity.pdbx_description
1 polymer ?
#
loop_
_entity_poly.entity_id
_entity_poly.type
_entity_poly.pdbx_seq_one_letter_code
_entity_poly.pdbx_strand_id
1 'polypeptide(L)' 'MTQATARHILVKSEEACKDLKKKIEEGADFGKMAKQHSDCPSGKEGGSLGSFGPGQM' A
#
# COMPACT_ATOMS: atom_id res chain seq x y z
N MET A 1 15.16 8.51 -18.05
CA MET A 1 15.31 7.54 -16.94
C MET A 1 13.92 7.05 -16.60
N THR A 2 13.66 5.74 -16.63
CA THR A 2 12.35 5.20 -16.25
C THR A 2 12.18 5.28 -14.75
N GLN A 3 11.08 5.87 -14.30
CA GLN A 3 10.71 5.98 -12.90
C GLN A 3 9.32 5.36 -12.71
N ALA A 4 9.11 4.67 -11.59
CA ALA A 4 7.84 4.10 -11.21
C ALA A 4 7.35 4.72 -9.90
N THR A 5 6.03 4.76 -9.73
CA THR A 5 5.39 5.12 -8.46
C THR A 5 4.51 3.97 -8.03
N ALA A 6 4.57 3.61 -6.75
CA ALA A 6 3.76 2.53 -6.20
C ALA A 6 3.17 2.93 -4.85
N ARG A 7 2.10 2.22 -4.51
CA ARG A 7 1.52 2.24 -3.17
C ARG A 7 1.52 0.83 -2.62
N HIS A 8 1.90 0.67 -1.36
CA HIS A 8 1.84 -0.62 -0.68
C HIS A 8 1.12 -0.54 0.66
N ILE A 9 0.62 -1.68 1.11
CA ILE A 9 0.06 -1.84 2.45
C ILE A 9 0.81 -3.01 3.06
N LEU A 10 1.62 -2.73 4.08
CA LEU A 10 2.33 -3.76 4.81
C LEU A 10 1.44 -4.23 5.96
N VAL A 11 1.09 -5.51 6.00
CA VAL A 11 0.31 -6.11 7.09
C VAL A 11 1.02 -7.33 7.65
N LYS A 12 0.81 -7.62 8.93
CA LYS A 12 1.47 -8.73 9.64
C LYS A 12 1.00 -10.13 9.22
N SER A 13 -0.17 -10.26 8.60
CA SER A 13 -0.80 -11.55 8.36
C SER A 13 -1.46 -11.61 6.99
N GLU A 14 -1.41 -12.78 6.36
CA GLU A 14 -2.03 -13.02 5.05
C GLU A 14 -3.55 -12.83 5.09
N GLU A 15 -4.21 -13.20 6.19
CA GLU A 15 -5.64 -13.02 6.37
C GLU A 15 -6.05 -11.54 6.32
N ALA A 16 -5.29 -10.67 7.00
CA ALA A 16 -5.51 -9.23 6.94
C ALA A 16 -5.28 -8.69 5.53
N CYS A 17 -4.29 -9.20 4.80
CA CYS A 17 -4.04 -8.83 3.41
C CYS A 17 -5.23 -9.20 2.51
N LYS A 18 -5.78 -10.42 2.65
CA LYS A 18 -6.94 -10.89 1.89
C LYS A 18 -8.20 -10.10 2.20
N ASP A 19 -8.46 -9.79 3.48
CA ASP A 19 -9.61 -8.97 3.88
C ASP A 19 -9.54 -7.55 3.29
N LEU A 20 -8.36 -6.92 3.37
CA LEU A 20 -8.14 -5.60 2.79
C LEU A 20 -8.26 -5.62 1.27
N LYS A 21 -7.67 -6.64 0.63
CA LYS A 21 -7.80 -6.83 -0.82
C LYS A 21 -9.27 -6.89 -1.22
N LYS A 22 -10.07 -7.71 -0.54
CA LYS A 22 -11.50 -7.84 -0.82
C LYS A 22 -12.23 -6.50 -0.66
N LYS A 23 -11.99 -5.78 0.44
CA LYS A 23 -12.59 -4.45 0.67
C LYS A 23 -12.22 -3.46 -0.43
N ILE A 24 -10.97 -3.46 -0.88
CA ILE A 24 -10.48 -2.60 -1.96
C ILE A 24 -11.15 -2.98 -3.29
N GLU A 25 -11.29 -4.28 -3.58
CA GLU A 25 -12.02 -4.79 -4.75
C GLU A 25 -13.51 -4.41 -4.71
N GLU A 26 -14.11 -4.34 -3.52
CA GLU A 26 -15.48 -3.88 -3.30
C GLU A 26 -15.63 -2.33 -3.39
N GLY A 27 -14.54 -1.60 -3.63
CA GLY A 27 -14.54 -0.15 -3.85
C GLY A 27 -14.07 0.69 -2.64
N ALA A 28 -13.49 0.05 -1.62
CA ALA A 28 -12.86 0.81 -0.54
C ALA A 28 -11.61 1.56 -1.03
N ASP A 29 -11.38 2.75 -0.48
CA ASP A 29 -10.23 3.57 -0.83
C ASP A 29 -8.92 2.95 -0.31
N PHE A 30 -8.02 2.60 -1.24
CA PHE A 30 -6.72 2.02 -0.92
C PHE A 30 -5.90 2.91 0.03
N GLY A 31 -5.95 4.23 -0.17
CA GLY A 31 -5.21 5.18 0.66
C GLY A 31 -5.71 5.22 2.10
N LYS A 32 -7.03 5.13 2.32
CA LYS A 32 -7.61 4.99 3.66
C LYS A 32 -7.23 3.67 4.31
N MET A 33 -7.33 2.56 3.58
CA MET A 33 -6.95 1.24 4.08
C MET A 33 -5.47 1.19 4.45
N ALA A 34 -4.60 1.80 3.63
CA ALA A 34 -3.18 1.94 3.94
C ALA A 34 -2.93 2.77 5.20
N LYS A 35 -3.64 3.90 5.39
CA LYS A 35 -3.52 4.71 6.61
C LYS A 35 -3.95 3.99 7.88
N GLN A 36 -4.95 3.12 7.78
CA GLN A 36 -5.53 2.44 8.94
C GLN A 36 -4.82 1.12 9.28
N HIS A 37 -4.32 0.41 8.28
CA HIS A 37 -3.84 -0.96 8.44
C HIS A 37 -2.37 -1.19 8.08
N SER A 38 -1.70 -0.25 7.40
CA SER A 38 -0.30 -0.43 7.03
C SER A 38 0.63 -0.24 8.24
N ASP A 39 1.49 -1.22 8.51
CA ASP A 39 2.57 -1.16 9.48
C ASP A 39 3.78 -0.33 8.99
N CYS A 40 3.87 -0.05 7.69
CA CYS A 40 4.94 0.78 7.13
C CYS A 40 4.71 2.27 7.42
N PRO A 41 5.74 3.09 7.71
CA PRO A 41 5.61 4.55 7.88
C PRO A 41 4.95 5.26 6.69
N SER A 42 5.10 4.72 5.46
CA SER A 42 4.41 5.23 4.26
C SER A 42 2.88 5.07 4.32
N GLY A 43 2.37 4.23 5.24
CA GLY A 43 0.95 4.09 5.53
C GLY A 43 0.27 5.42 5.82
N LYS A 44 0.94 6.34 6.55
CA LYS A 44 0.43 7.68 6.86
C LYS A 44 0.10 8.51 5.61
N GLU A 45 0.78 8.25 4.50
CA GLU A 45 0.59 8.90 3.21
C GLU A 45 -0.26 8.05 2.24
N GLY A 46 -1.04 7.10 2.78
CA GLY A 46 -1.84 6.19 1.97
C GLY A 46 -1.01 5.13 1.25
N GLY A 47 0.11 4.73 1.84
CA GLY A 47 1.00 3.70 1.31
C GLY A 47 1.96 4.19 0.23
N SER A 48 2.03 5.51 -0.01
CA SER A 48 2.84 6.10 -1.07
C SER A 48 4.34 5.87 -0.85
N LEU A 49 5.01 5.26 -1.83
CA LEU A 49 6.46 5.03 -1.80
C LEU A 49 7.24 6.09 -2.60
N GLY A 50 6.54 7.08 -3.16
CA GLY A 50 7.14 8.10 -4.02
C GLY A 50 7.57 7.52 -5.37
N SER A 51 8.54 8.19 -6.00
CA SER A 51 9.08 7.81 -7.31
C SER A 51 10.43 7.13 -7.14
N PHE A 52 10.56 5.91 -7.66
CA PHE A 52 11.77 5.10 -7.54
C PHE A 52 12.23 4.58 -8.91
N GLY A 53 13.54 4.41 -9.05
CA GLY A 53 14.16 3.82 -10.21
C GLY A 53 14.29 2.29 -10.12
N PRO A 54 14.72 1.64 -11.20
CA PRO A 54 15.05 0.21 -11.17
C PRO A 54 16.14 -0.10 -10.13
N GLY A 55 15.89 -1.07 -9.24
CA GLY A 55 16.81 -1.51 -8.19
C GLY A 55 16.71 -0.78 -6.85
N GLN A 56 15.71 0.11 -6.67
CA GLN A 56 15.56 0.96 -5.48
C GLN A 56 14.47 0.53 -4.49
N MET A 57 13.75 -0.58 -4.76
CA MET A 57 12.65 -1.06 -3.94
C MET A 57 12.79 -2.56 -3.66
#